data_AF-A0A9D1L1Q0-F1
#
_entry.id   AF-A0A9D1L1Q0-F1
#
_cell.length_a   1.000
_cell.length_b   1.000
_cell.length_c   1.000
_cell.angle_alpha   90.00
_cell.angle_beta   90.00
_cell.angle_gamma   90.00
#
_symmetry.space_group_name_H-M   'P 1'
#
loop_
_entity.id
_entity.type
_entity.pdbx_description
1 polymer ?
#
loop_
_entity_poly.entity_id
_entity_poly.type
_entity_poly.pdbx_seq_one_letter_code
_entity_poly.pdbx_strand_id
1 'polypeptide(L)'
;MEDYDFAAAGGVPEDGGAASEEPRKKQKKKLTRREKGKIALIVIGSFLGLIALLAVILAPIIVEGNKVITRDGAEPNIYLTEWMNYISDDAPVTDLAIPGSHDSGCFGMPWYAETQDLNFAEQLERGVRYFDIRVNKKGGDYVIFHGPVNGTDYVDLLYQIDEFMDAHPSEFLILDFSHFKNGSEEGVFALFDEIVGAERVVNNTKMTDAAFLDSLTLGDVRGKCIVFIDPE
;
A
#
# COMPACT_ATOMS: atom_id res chain seq x y z
N MET A 1 -16.26 -13.34 94.52
CA MET A 1 -17.27 -12.34 94.93
C MET A 1 -18.31 -12.38 93.83
N GLU A 2 -19.26 -13.32 93.85
CA GLU A 2 -20.37 -13.40 94.83
C GLU A 2 -20.91 -12.00 95.09
N ASP A 3 -22.17 -11.65 94.88
CA ASP A 3 -23.39 -12.31 94.43
C ASP A 3 -24.31 -11.15 93.95
N TYR A 4 -25.43 -11.45 93.30
CA TYR A 4 -26.75 -11.05 93.79
C TYR A 4 -27.81 -11.50 92.79
N ASP A 5 -28.52 -12.53 93.22
CA ASP A 5 -29.80 -12.99 92.67
C ASP A 5 -30.93 -12.29 93.43
N PHE A 6 -32.00 -11.89 92.72
CA PHE A 6 -33.36 -11.92 93.27
C PHE A 6 -34.40 -11.88 92.13
N ALA A 7 -35.19 -12.95 92.07
CA ALA A 7 -36.48 -13.11 91.42
C ALA A 7 -37.50 -12.02 91.87
N ALA A 8 -38.70 -11.82 91.33
CA ALA A 8 -39.66 -12.70 90.67
C ALA A 8 -40.70 -11.82 89.92
N ALA A 9 -41.12 -12.20 88.71
CA ALA A 9 -42.42 -12.80 88.37
C ALA A 9 -43.49 -11.82 87.85
N GLY A 10 -44.00 -12.14 86.65
CA GLY A 10 -45.23 -11.57 86.10
C GLY A 10 -45.47 -11.92 84.63
N GLY A 11 -46.09 -13.08 84.37
CA GLY A 11 -47.04 -13.26 83.25
C GLY A 11 -46.50 -13.82 81.92
N VAL A 12 -46.94 -15.04 81.57
CA VAL A 12 -46.93 -15.63 80.21
C VAL A 12 -48.26 -15.25 79.53
N PRO A 13 -48.35 -15.11 78.19
CA PRO A 13 -48.65 -16.28 77.37
C PRO A 13 -47.77 -16.42 76.11
N GLU A 14 -47.58 -17.67 75.71
CA GLU A 14 -47.01 -18.13 74.44
C GLU A 14 -47.85 -17.70 73.23
N ASP A 15 -47.21 -17.38 72.10
CA ASP A 15 -47.56 -17.91 70.76
C ASP A 15 -46.47 -17.53 69.73
N GLY A 16 -45.97 -18.52 68.99
CA GLY A 16 -45.99 -18.41 67.53
C GLY A 16 -44.77 -17.85 66.79
N GLY A 17 -43.93 -18.77 66.29
CA GLY A 17 -43.61 -18.80 64.86
C GLY A 17 -42.47 -17.92 64.34
N ALA A 18 -41.31 -18.55 64.12
CA ALA A 18 -40.29 -18.06 63.21
C ALA A 18 -40.82 -17.99 61.77
N ALA A 19 -40.75 -16.82 61.13
CA ALA A 19 -40.97 -16.67 59.69
C ALA A 19 -39.70 -16.12 59.03
N SER A 20 -39.12 -16.92 58.15
CA SER A 20 -38.01 -16.59 57.26
C SER A 20 -38.42 -15.53 56.23
N GLU A 21 -37.66 -14.44 56.11
CA GLU A 21 -37.81 -13.48 55.01
C GLU A 21 -37.18 -14.04 53.71
N GLU A 22 -37.99 -14.27 52.68
CA GLU A 22 -37.53 -14.55 51.31
C GLU A 22 -37.01 -13.28 50.60
N PRO A 23 -36.03 -13.39 49.68
CA PRO A 23 -35.49 -12.25 48.97
C PRO A 23 -36.48 -11.68 47.95
N ARG A 24 -36.76 -10.38 48.06
CA ARG A 24 -37.70 -9.62 47.23
C ARG A 24 -37.25 -9.61 45.75
N LYS A 25 -37.88 -10.43 44.89
CA LYS A 25 -37.65 -10.45 43.43
C LYS A 25 -37.99 -9.08 42.82
N LYS A 26 -37.00 -8.38 42.25
CA LYS A 26 -37.22 -7.15 41.48
C LYS A 26 -38.08 -7.46 40.24
N GLN A 27 -39.35 -7.05 40.24
CA GLN A 27 -40.21 -7.14 39.05
C GLN A 27 -39.67 -6.22 37.95
N LYS A 28 -39.29 -6.79 36.80
CA LYS A 28 -38.94 -6.00 35.60
C LYS A 28 -40.23 -5.37 35.05
N LYS A 29 -40.33 -4.03 35.10
CA LYS A 29 -41.45 -3.28 34.53
C LYS A 29 -41.58 -3.59 33.03
N LYS A 30 -42.70 -4.19 32.61
CA LYS A 30 -42.97 -4.47 31.19
C LYS A 30 -43.31 -3.16 30.47
N LEU A 31 -42.56 -2.83 29.43
CA LEU A 31 -42.80 -1.67 28.56
C LEU A 31 -44.12 -1.79 27.81
N THR A 32 -44.90 -0.71 27.79
CA THR A 32 -46.13 -0.58 26.99
C THR A 32 -45.82 -0.53 25.49
N ARG A 33 -46.81 -0.84 24.64
CA ARG A 33 -46.67 -0.78 23.17
C ARG A 33 -46.20 0.60 22.69
N ARG A 34 -46.66 1.68 23.34
CA ARG A 34 -46.28 3.06 23.04
C ARG A 34 -44.84 3.37 23.45
N GLU A 35 -44.38 2.88 24.61
CA GLU A 35 -42.98 3.02 25.04
C GLU A 35 -42.03 2.22 24.13
N LYS A 36 -42.42 1.00 23.73
CA LYS A 36 -41.66 0.20 22.75
C LYS A 36 -41.54 0.90 21.40
N GLY A 37 -42.64 1.52 20.92
CA GLY A 37 -42.63 2.30 19.68
C GLY A 37 -41.72 3.53 19.75
N LYS A 38 -41.72 4.25 20.88
CA LYS A 38 -40.80 5.39 21.10
C LYS A 38 -39.33 4.96 21.13
N ILE A 39 -39.02 3.86 21.82
CA ILE A 39 -37.66 3.31 21.85
C ILE A 39 -37.22 2.89 20.45
N ALA A 40 -38.08 2.21 19.69
CA ALA A 40 -37.78 1.82 18.32
C ALA A 40 -37.48 3.04 17.43
N LEU A 41 -38.28 4.10 17.54
CA LEU A 41 -38.04 5.36 16.80
C LEU A 41 -36.71 6.01 17.19
N ILE A 42 -36.35 6.02 18.47
CA ILE A 42 -35.06 6.56 18.93
C ILE A 42 -33.91 5.72 18.38
N VAL A 43 -33.99 4.39 18.44
CA VAL A 43 -32.93 3.51 17.92
C VAL A 43 -32.76 3.69 16.40
N ILE A 44 -33.86 3.73 15.66
CA ILE A 44 -33.84 3.97 14.21
C ILE A 44 -33.25 5.36 13.91
N GLY A 45 -33.69 6.39 14.63
CA GLY A 45 -33.19 7.76 14.47
C GLY A 45 -31.70 7.88 14.78
N SER A 46 -31.21 7.25 15.85
CA SER A 46 -29.80 7.21 16.20
C SER A 46 -28.97 6.45 15.16
N PHE A 47 -29.50 5.35 14.62
CA PHE A 47 -28.84 4.58 13.57
C PHE A 47 -28.73 5.37 12.26
N LEU A 48 -29.83 6.02 11.84
CA LEU A 48 -29.83 6.89 10.67
C LEU A 48 -28.92 8.12 10.87
N GLY A 49 -28.90 8.69 12.07
CA GLY A 49 -28.00 9.79 12.43
C GLY A 49 -26.52 9.39 12.35
N LEU A 50 -26.17 8.18 12.80
CA LEU A 50 -24.81 7.65 12.69
C LEU A 50 -24.40 7.44 11.23
N ILE A 51 -25.28 6.90 10.39
CA ILE A 51 -25.03 6.74 8.95
C ILE A 51 -24.83 8.11 8.29
N ALA A 52 -25.66 9.09 8.60
CA ALA A 52 -25.53 10.44 8.07
C ALA A 52 -24.21 11.09 8.49
N LEU A 53 -23.79 10.93 9.75
CA LEU A 53 -22.50 11.41 10.24
C LEU A 53 -21.32 10.74 9.52
N LEU A 54 -21.37 9.42 9.35
CA LEU A 54 -20.37 8.67 8.59
C LEU A 54 -20.29 9.14 7.14
N ALA A 55 -21.43 9.38 6.48
CA ALA A 55 -21.46 9.90 5.12
C ALA A 55 -20.83 11.30 5.03
N VAL A 56 -21.08 12.19 5.99
CA VAL A 56 -20.46 13.53 6.03
C VAL A 56 -18.95 13.46 6.26
N ILE A 57 -18.46 12.51 7.06
CA ILE A 57 -17.02 12.32 7.30
C ILE A 57 -16.34 11.68 6.07
N LEU A 58 -16.99 10.69 5.45
CA LEU A 58 -16.44 9.97 4.31
C LEU A 58 -16.54 10.76 3.00
N ALA A 59 -17.56 11.59 2.81
CA ALA A 59 -17.76 12.32 1.55
C ALA A 59 -16.56 13.19 1.15
N PRO A 60 -15.94 14.01 2.02
CA PRO A 60 -14.73 14.75 1.68
C PRO A 60 -13.56 13.83 1.32
N ILE A 61 -13.39 12.71 2.01
CA ILE A 61 -12.32 11.74 1.72
C ILE A 61 -12.54 11.10 0.34
N ILE A 62 -13.79 10.75 0.01
CA ILE A 62 -14.17 10.20 -1.29
C ILE A 62 -13.98 11.25 -2.39
N VAL A 63 -14.39 12.51 -2.15
CA VAL A 63 -14.28 13.60 -3.14
C VAL A 63 -12.81 13.99 -3.37
N GLU A 64 -12.03 14.11 -2.30
CA GLU A 64 -10.60 14.44 -2.38
C GLU A 64 -9.80 13.28 -2.99
N GLY A 65 -10.10 12.03 -2.61
CA GLY A 65 -9.53 10.83 -3.22
C GLY A 65 -9.94 10.63 -4.69
N ASN A 66 -11.06 11.22 -5.10
CA ASN A 66 -11.49 11.29 -6.50
C ASN A 66 -11.05 12.56 -7.22
N LYS A 67 -10.19 13.42 -6.62
CA LYS A 67 -9.56 14.49 -7.40
C LYS A 67 -8.91 13.83 -8.60
N VAL A 68 -9.38 14.24 -9.77
CA VAL A 68 -9.01 13.67 -11.06
C VAL A 68 -7.49 13.76 -11.15
N ILE A 69 -6.84 12.60 -11.08
CA ILE A 69 -5.47 12.45 -11.57
C ILE A 69 -5.53 13.03 -12.98
N THR A 70 -4.90 14.19 -13.17
CA THR A 70 -4.87 14.84 -14.47
C THR A 70 -4.01 13.95 -15.33
N ARG A 71 -4.66 13.11 -16.13
CA ARG A 71 -3.97 12.15 -16.97
C ARG A 71 -3.12 12.89 -17.97
N ASP A 72 -1.87 12.47 -18.11
CA ASP A 72 -1.02 12.92 -19.19
C ASP A 72 -1.66 12.48 -20.52
N GLY A 73 -1.96 13.48 -21.34
CA GLY A 73 -2.48 13.31 -22.69
C GLY A 73 -1.52 13.89 -23.73
N ALA A 74 -0.28 14.21 -23.34
CA ALA A 74 0.75 14.64 -24.27
C ALA A 74 1.14 13.47 -25.18
N GLU A 75 1.24 13.76 -26.47
CA GLU A 75 1.76 12.80 -27.44
C GLU A 75 3.27 12.63 -27.26
N PRO A 76 3.80 11.40 -27.39
CA PRO A 76 5.22 11.14 -27.44
C PRO A 76 5.95 12.01 -28.48
N ASN A 77 7.19 12.35 -28.18
CA ASN A 77 8.06 13.08 -29.08
C ASN A 77 9.43 12.41 -29.11
N ILE A 78 9.93 12.11 -30.32
CA ILE A 78 11.23 11.47 -30.55
C ILE A 78 12.40 12.16 -29.82
N TYR A 79 12.37 13.48 -29.64
CA TYR A 79 13.41 14.20 -28.90
C TYR A 79 13.44 13.83 -27.40
N LEU A 80 12.30 13.46 -26.83
CA LEU A 80 12.21 12.93 -25.46
C LEU A 80 12.44 11.43 -25.42
N THR A 81 11.97 10.71 -26.44
CA THR A 81 12.14 9.26 -26.53
C THR A 81 13.60 8.84 -26.74
N GLU A 82 14.43 9.67 -27.37
CA GLU A 82 15.85 9.39 -27.66
C GLU A 82 16.78 10.52 -27.21
N TRP A 83 16.51 11.10 -26.03
CA TRP A 83 17.21 12.30 -25.58
C TRP A 83 18.70 12.07 -25.33
N MET A 84 19.12 10.84 -24.99
CA MET A 84 20.53 10.55 -24.74
C MET A 84 21.35 10.48 -26.03
N ASN A 85 20.73 10.33 -27.20
CA ASN A 85 21.40 10.33 -28.51
C ASN A 85 22.17 11.65 -28.79
N TYR A 86 21.78 12.74 -28.13
CA TYR A 86 22.40 14.05 -28.30
C TYR A 86 23.55 14.34 -27.33
N ILE A 87 23.94 13.35 -26.53
CA ILE A 87 24.98 13.46 -25.49
C ILE A 87 26.19 12.64 -25.91
N SER A 88 27.39 13.12 -25.60
CA SER A 88 28.63 12.38 -25.90
C SER A 88 28.76 11.12 -25.07
N ASP A 89 29.31 10.06 -25.67
CA ASP A 89 29.62 8.81 -24.98
C ASP A 89 30.60 8.98 -23.81
N ASP A 90 31.47 10.00 -23.86
CA ASP A 90 32.45 10.29 -22.80
C ASP A 90 31.81 10.97 -21.56
N ALA A 91 30.53 11.34 -21.63
CA ALA A 91 29.85 11.99 -20.50
C ALA A 91 29.72 11.01 -19.32
N PRO A 92 30.16 11.38 -18.10
CA PRO A 92 29.91 10.56 -16.92
C PRO A 92 28.41 10.37 -16.69
N VAL A 93 27.99 9.17 -16.28
CA VAL A 93 26.57 8.90 -15.96
C VAL A 93 26.08 9.85 -14.87
N THR A 94 26.93 10.18 -13.90
CA THR A 94 26.60 11.06 -12.78
C THR A 94 26.53 12.55 -13.14
N ASP A 95 26.92 12.94 -14.35
CA ASP A 95 26.72 14.30 -14.88
C ASP A 95 25.36 14.48 -15.58
N LEU A 96 24.61 13.39 -15.80
CA LEU A 96 23.32 13.42 -16.49
C LEU A 96 22.18 13.79 -15.54
N ALA A 97 21.30 14.69 -15.98
CA ALA A 97 20.00 14.88 -15.34
C ALA A 97 19.02 13.81 -15.87
N ILE A 98 18.77 12.77 -15.07
CA ILE A 98 17.97 11.62 -15.47
C ILE A 98 16.56 11.70 -14.84
N PRO A 99 15.48 11.82 -15.62
CA PRO A 99 14.13 11.71 -15.11
C PRO A 99 13.83 10.30 -14.61
N GLY A 100 13.19 10.20 -13.45
CA GLY A 100 12.82 8.94 -12.83
C GLY A 100 11.40 8.94 -12.28
N SER A 101 10.83 7.74 -12.14
CA SER A 101 9.50 7.51 -11.59
C SER A 101 9.57 6.69 -10.29
N HIS A 102 8.76 7.08 -9.31
CA HIS A 102 8.61 6.36 -8.03
C HIS A 102 7.45 5.35 -8.12
N ASP A 103 7.63 4.15 -7.60
CA ASP A 103 6.63 3.07 -7.68
C ASP A 103 6.13 2.88 -9.13
N SER A 104 7.06 2.78 -10.08
CA SER A 104 6.84 3.10 -11.50
C SER A 104 5.75 2.30 -12.19
N GLY A 105 5.53 1.05 -11.78
CA GLY A 105 4.53 0.16 -12.36
C GLY A 105 3.15 0.21 -11.70
N CYS A 106 2.86 1.23 -10.88
CA CYS A 106 1.60 1.32 -10.12
C CYS A 106 0.45 2.00 -10.87
N PHE A 107 0.52 2.06 -12.20
CA PHE A 107 -0.55 2.60 -13.03
C PHE A 107 -1.83 1.75 -12.95
N GLY A 108 -2.99 2.41 -13.00
CA GLY A 108 -4.29 1.74 -12.96
C GLY A 108 -4.63 1.09 -11.62
N MET A 109 -3.80 1.29 -10.58
CA MET A 109 -4.13 0.91 -9.20
C MET A 109 -5.22 1.85 -8.62
N PRO A 110 -5.85 1.50 -7.48
CA PRO A 110 -6.70 2.44 -6.76
C PRO A 110 -5.94 3.71 -6.36
N TRP A 111 -6.63 4.85 -6.28
CA TRP A 111 -6.05 6.18 -6.01
C TRP A 111 -5.07 6.29 -4.83
N TYR A 112 -5.20 5.41 -3.83
CA TYR A 112 -4.34 5.39 -2.64
C TYR A 112 -3.04 4.57 -2.82
N ALA A 113 -2.89 3.90 -3.96
CA ALA A 113 -1.76 3.08 -4.35
C ALA A 113 -1.21 3.44 -5.76
N GLU A 114 -1.96 4.19 -6.55
CA GLU A 114 -1.52 4.69 -7.85
C GLU A 114 -0.54 5.85 -7.69
N THR A 115 0.63 5.73 -8.31
CA THR A 115 1.70 6.75 -8.30
C THR A 115 2.05 7.27 -9.69
N GLN A 116 1.71 6.51 -10.73
CA GLN A 116 1.88 6.84 -12.13
C GLN A 116 0.53 6.65 -12.84
N ASP A 117 0.21 7.51 -13.79
CA ASP A 117 -0.98 7.40 -14.64
C ASP A 117 -0.71 6.76 -16.00
N LEU A 118 0.58 6.59 -16.32
CA LEU A 118 1.11 6.02 -17.55
C LEU A 118 1.71 4.63 -17.29
N ASN A 119 1.59 3.72 -18.26
CA ASN A 119 2.31 2.46 -18.24
C ASN A 119 3.82 2.66 -18.49
N PHE A 120 4.61 1.59 -18.42
CA PHE A 120 6.07 1.66 -18.53
C PHE A 120 6.54 2.16 -19.90
N ALA A 121 5.99 1.61 -20.98
CA ALA A 121 6.29 2.04 -22.35
C ALA A 121 5.97 3.53 -22.56
N GLU A 122 4.83 4.00 -22.06
CA GLU A 122 4.46 5.41 -22.13
C GLU A 122 5.43 6.31 -21.36
N GLN A 123 5.88 5.89 -20.16
CA GLN A 123 6.89 6.63 -19.39
C GLN A 123 8.24 6.71 -20.13
N LEU A 124 8.66 5.61 -20.76
CA LEU A 124 9.88 5.55 -21.57
C LEU A 124 9.82 6.52 -22.75
N GLU A 125 8.68 6.57 -23.44
CA GLU A 125 8.41 7.51 -24.54
C GLU A 125 8.49 8.99 -24.12
N ARG A 126 8.28 9.27 -22.82
CA ARG A 126 8.34 10.62 -22.22
C ARG A 126 9.69 10.94 -21.58
N GLY A 127 10.69 10.09 -21.80
CA GLY A 127 12.08 10.33 -21.42
C GLY A 127 12.46 9.83 -20.02
N VAL A 128 11.58 9.10 -19.33
CA VAL A 128 11.92 8.45 -18.05
C VAL A 128 12.94 7.34 -18.31
N ARG A 129 14.00 7.31 -17.49
CA ARG A 129 15.07 6.30 -17.59
C ARG A 129 15.46 5.68 -16.25
N TYR A 130 15.00 6.25 -15.14
CA TYR A 130 15.12 5.60 -13.83
C TYR A 130 13.75 5.10 -13.37
N PHE A 131 13.68 3.83 -12.98
CA PHE A 131 12.44 3.19 -12.56
C PHE A 131 12.59 2.50 -11.22
N ASP A 132 11.83 2.93 -10.21
CA ASP A 132 11.60 2.18 -8.97
C ASP A 132 10.60 1.04 -9.25
N ILE A 133 11.02 -0.21 -9.05
CA ILE A 133 10.28 -1.44 -9.37
C ILE A 133 10.12 -2.28 -8.10
N ARG A 134 8.87 -2.68 -7.81
CA ARG A 134 8.52 -3.51 -6.65
C ARG A 134 7.75 -4.73 -7.10
N VAL A 135 8.27 -5.94 -6.83
CA VAL A 135 7.69 -7.18 -7.36
C VAL A 135 7.29 -8.16 -6.27
N ASN A 136 6.06 -8.66 -6.36
CA ASN A 136 5.50 -9.65 -5.46
C ASN A 136 5.27 -10.97 -6.19
N LYS A 137 5.64 -12.09 -5.55
CA LYS A 137 5.25 -13.42 -6.01
C LYS A 137 3.86 -13.77 -5.47
N LYS A 138 2.90 -14.01 -6.35
CA LYS A 138 1.50 -14.29 -5.97
C LYS A 138 0.89 -15.36 -6.86
N GLY A 139 0.49 -16.48 -6.27
CA GLY A 139 -0.23 -17.53 -7.00
C GLY A 139 0.61 -18.30 -8.03
N GLY A 140 1.94 -18.12 -8.03
CA GLY A 140 2.84 -18.65 -9.06
C GLY A 140 3.37 -17.57 -10.00
N ASP A 141 2.67 -16.44 -10.09
CA ASP A 141 2.98 -15.33 -10.98
C ASP A 141 3.77 -14.22 -10.26
N TYR A 142 4.29 -13.28 -11.04
CA TYR A 142 5.03 -12.11 -10.58
C TYR A 142 4.27 -10.85 -10.97
N VAL A 143 3.95 -10.02 -9.99
CA VAL A 143 3.10 -8.83 -10.18
C VAL A 143 3.73 -7.62 -9.51
N ILE A 144 3.51 -6.45 -10.11
CA ILE A 144 3.88 -5.18 -9.48
C ILE A 144 2.98 -4.93 -8.27
N PHE A 145 3.52 -4.32 -7.22
CA PHE A 145 2.76 -4.03 -6.01
C PHE A 145 3.11 -2.68 -5.39
N HIS A 146 2.13 -2.12 -4.66
CA HIS A 146 2.34 -1.00 -3.75
C HIS A 146 1.56 -1.26 -2.46
N GLY A 147 2.30 -1.41 -1.35
CA GLY A 147 1.72 -1.79 -0.07
C GLY A 147 0.94 -3.12 -0.20
N PRO A 148 -0.35 -3.19 0.16
CA PRO A 148 -1.15 -4.41 0.03
C PRO A 148 -1.74 -4.65 -1.38
N VAL A 149 -1.61 -3.69 -2.29
CA VAL A 149 -2.24 -3.72 -3.62
C VAL A 149 -1.30 -4.37 -4.63
N ASN A 150 -1.83 -5.25 -5.48
CA ASN A 150 -1.12 -5.77 -6.65
C ASN A 150 -1.73 -5.15 -7.91
N GLY A 151 -0.90 -4.92 -8.92
CA GLY A 151 -1.26 -4.26 -10.17
C GLY A 151 -0.90 -5.14 -11.36
N THR A 152 -0.21 -4.54 -12.33
CA THR A 152 0.16 -5.18 -13.61
C THR A 152 1.07 -6.39 -13.42
N ASP A 153 1.08 -7.26 -14.43
CA ASP A 153 2.02 -8.37 -14.53
C ASP A 153 3.46 -7.85 -14.74
N TYR A 154 4.42 -8.48 -14.08
CA TYR A 154 5.83 -8.13 -14.20
C TYR A 154 6.42 -8.56 -15.56
N VAL A 155 5.93 -9.65 -16.14
CA VAL A 155 6.35 -10.13 -17.47
C VAL A 155 5.96 -9.12 -18.55
N ASP A 156 4.77 -8.54 -18.46
CA ASP A 156 4.33 -7.47 -19.39
C ASP A 156 5.24 -6.23 -19.30
N LEU A 157 5.74 -5.91 -18.11
CA LEU A 157 6.73 -4.83 -17.91
C LEU A 157 8.07 -5.19 -18.56
N LEU A 158 8.53 -6.44 -18.43
CA LEU A 158 9.78 -6.88 -19.05
C LEU A 158 9.75 -6.80 -20.58
N TYR A 159 8.63 -7.16 -21.20
CA TYR A 159 8.47 -6.99 -22.65
C TYR A 159 8.51 -5.52 -23.07
N GLN A 160 7.89 -4.61 -22.30
CA GLN A 160 7.98 -3.17 -22.58
C GLN A 160 9.41 -2.64 -22.48
N ILE A 161 10.20 -3.15 -21.52
CA ILE A 161 11.63 -2.82 -21.40
C ILE A 161 12.41 -3.36 -22.60
N ASP A 162 12.22 -4.63 -22.95
CA ASP A 162 12.94 -5.29 -24.05
C ASP A 162 12.68 -4.58 -25.39
N GLU A 163 11.41 -4.35 -25.73
CA GLU A 163 11.01 -3.67 -26.96
C GLU A 163 11.62 -2.25 -27.04
N PHE A 164 11.64 -1.51 -25.93
CA PHE A 164 12.23 -0.18 -25.89
C PHE A 164 13.75 -0.21 -26.09
N MET A 165 14.44 -1.14 -25.42
CA MET A 165 15.89 -1.24 -25.50
C MET A 165 16.38 -1.72 -26.88
N ASP A 166 15.61 -2.58 -27.56
CA ASP A 166 15.89 -2.98 -28.95
C ASP A 166 15.69 -1.80 -29.93
N ALA A 167 14.62 -1.03 -29.75
CA ALA A 167 14.28 0.08 -30.64
C ALA A 167 15.20 1.31 -30.45
N HIS A 168 15.72 1.54 -29.24
CA HIS A 168 16.45 2.77 -28.87
C HIS A 168 17.83 2.48 -28.27
N PRO A 169 18.78 1.94 -29.05
CA PRO A 169 20.11 1.54 -28.54
C PRO A 169 20.99 2.70 -28.09
N SER A 170 20.60 3.96 -28.36
CA SER A 170 21.26 5.13 -27.79
C SER A 170 20.97 5.32 -26.30
N GLU A 171 19.88 4.75 -25.80
CA GLU A 171 19.42 4.95 -24.44
C GLU A 171 19.98 3.88 -23.49
N PHE A 172 19.90 4.13 -22.19
CA PHE A 172 20.11 3.12 -21.16
C PHE A 172 19.09 3.32 -20.04
N LEU A 173 18.79 2.26 -19.31
CA LEU A 173 17.86 2.31 -18.18
C LEU A 173 18.57 2.10 -16.86
N ILE A 174 18.05 2.71 -15.80
CA ILE A 174 18.36 2.38 -14.41
C ILE A 174 17.10 1.73 -13.84
N LEU A 175 17.22 0.46 -13.50
CA LEU A 175 16.13 -0.34 -12.94
C LEU A 175 16.48 -0.62 -11.49
N ASP A 176 15.74 0.04 -10.60
CA ASP A 176 15.93 -0.09 -9.16
C ASP A 176 14.87 -1.03 -8.60
N PHE A 177 15.28 -2.26 -8.25
CA PHE A 177 14.41 -3.23 -7.61
C PHE A 177 14.40 -3.00 -6.10
N SER A 178 13.56 -2.08 -5.66
CA SER A 178 13.59 -1.57 -4.29
C SER A 178 12.94 -2.50 -3.26
N HIS A 179 11.96 -3.33 -3.68
CA HIS A 179 11.25 -4.21 -2.76
C HIS A 179 10.81 -5.52 -3.41
N PHE A 180 10.96 -6.60 -2.63
CA PHE A 180 10.49 -7.94 -2.96
C PHE A 180 9.45 -8.44 -1.96
N LYS A 181 8.58 -9.35 -2.40
CA LYS A 181 7.61 -10.02 -1.53
C LYS A 181 7.46 -11.49 -1.90
N ASN A 182 7.25 -12.30 -0.85
CA ASN A 182 7.00 -13.73 -0.96
C ASN A 182 8.11 -14.50 -1.71
N GLY A 183 9.37 -14.08 -1.52
CA GLY A 183 10.53 -14.70 -2.16
C GLY A 183 10.52 -14.54 -3.68
N SER A 184 10.15 -13.35 -4.18
CA SER A 184 10.10 -13.07 -5.61
C SER A 184 11.49 -12.93 -6.25
N GLU A 185 12.47 -12.43 -5.52
CA GLU A 185 13.77 -11.98 -6.02
C GLU A 185 14.43 -12.93 -7.04
N GLU A 186 14.65 -14.21 -6.70
CA GLU A 186 15.31 -15.16 -7.58
C GLU A 186 14.60 -15.29 -8.95
N GLY A 187 13.26 -15.39 -8.94
CA GLY A 187 12.51 -15.53 -10.18
C GLY A 187 12.35 -14.23 -10.95
N VAL A 188 12.42 -13.07 -10.29
CA VAL A 188 12.39 -11.76 -10.93
C VAL A 188 13.59 -11.60 -11.88
N PHE A 189 14.79 -11.95 -11.42
CA PHE A 189 15.99 -11.86 -12.24
C PHE A 189 16.12 -12.99 -13.25
N ALA A 190 15.62 -14.20 -12.94
CA ALA A 190 15.55 -15.28 -13.92
C ALA A 190 14.66 -14.90 -15.11
N LEU A 191 13.48 -14.32 -14.86
CA LEU A 191 12.59 -13.82 -15.91
C LEU A 191 13.20 -12.64 -16.65
N PHE A 192 13.88 -11.73 -15.95
CA PHE A 192 14.58 -10.62 -16.59
C PHE A 192 15.60 -11.14 -17.61
N ASP A 193 16.49 -12.06 -17.19
CA ASP A 193 17.54 -12.61 -18.05
C ASP A 193 16.98 -13.46 -19.21
N GLU A 194 15.79 -14.02 -19.05
CA GLU A 194 15.10 -14.78 -20.09
C GLU A 194 14.46 -13.88 -21.15
N ILE A 195 13.87 -12.76 -20.74
CA ILE A 195 13.03 -11.92 -21.60
C ILE A 195 13.79 -10.72 -22.17
N VAL A 196 14.57 -10.03 -21.35
CA VAL A 196 15.22 -8.78 -21.75
C VAL A 196 16.56 -9.09 -22.38
N GLY A 197 16.70 -8.79 -23.67
CA GLY A 197 17.93 -9.01 -24.44
C GLY A 197 19.06 -8.03 -24.08
N ALA A 198 18.74 -6.89 -23.47
CA ALA A 198 19.71 -5.91 -23.04
C ALA A 198 20.57 -6.42 -21.87
N GLU A 199 21.88 -6.14 -21.92
CA GLU A 199 22.81 -6.55 -20.87
C GLU A 199 22.48 -5.87 -19.53
N ARG A 200 22.50 -6.65 -18.44
CA ARG A 200 22.47 -6.09 -17.08
C ARG A 200 23.84 -5.64 -16.62
N VAL A 201 23.95 -4.37 -16.26
CA VAL A 201 25.10 -3.79 -15.58
C VAL A 201 24.81 -3.77 -14.08
N VAL A 202 25.51 -4.61 -13.32
CA VAL A 202 25.33 -4.76 -11.87
C VAL A 202 26.63 -4.44 -11.12
N ASN A 203 26.51 -3.81 -9.95
CA ASN A 203 27.65 -3.51 -9.10
C ASN A 203 28.15 -4.77 -8.36
N ASN A 204 28.97 -5.58 -9.04
CA ASN A 204 29.61 -6.78 -8.46
C ASN A 204 30.96 -6.48 -7.77
N THR A 205 31.20 -5.22 -7.42
CA THR A 205 32.48 -4.77 -6.86
C THR A 205 32.38 -4.58 -5.34
N LYS A 206 33.41 -3.98 -4.73
CA LYS A 206 33.37 -3.50 -3.34
C LYS A 206 33.03 -2.01 -3.24
N MET A 207 32.71 -1.37 -4.37
CA MET A 207 32.35 0.04 -4.42
C MET A 207 30.96 0.25 -3.84
N THR A 208 30.71 1.43 -3.28
CA THR A 208 29.34 1.90 -3.07
C THR A 208 28.68 2.15 -4.42
N ASP A 209 27.35 2.14 -4.49
CA ASP A 209 26.64 2.37 -5.76
C ASP A 209 26.95 3.74 -6.36
N ALA A 210 27.10 4.77 -5.50
CA ALA A 210 27.57 6.08 -5.94
C ALA A 210 28.96 6.01 -6.62
N ALA A 211 29.93 5.33 -6.00
CA ALA A 211 31.27 5.20 -6.57
C ALA A 211 31.30 4.31 -7.83
N PHE A 212 30.41 3.32 -7.91
CA PHE A 212 30.21 2.52 -9.11
C PHE A 212 29.66 3.37 -10.26
N LEU A 213 28.61 4.16 -10.02
CA LEU A 213 28.06 5.08 -11.01
C LEU A 213 29.08 6.13 -11.47
N ASP A 214 29.88 6.67 -10.54
CA ASP A 214 30.97 7.62 -10.86
C ASP A 214 32.04 7.00 -11.78
N SER A 215 32.12 5.68 -11.87
CA SER A 215 33.07 4.99 -12.75
C SER A 215 32.57 4.76 -14.17
N LEU A 216 31.29 5.03 -14.43
CA LEU A 216 30.62 4.75 -15.70
C LEU A 216 30.45 6.01 -16.54
N THR A 217 30.72 5.88 -17.83
CA THR A 217 30.33 6.85 -18.86
C THR A 217 29.06 6.41 -19.57
N LEU A 218 28.41 7.34 -20.29
CA LEU A 218 27.24 7.04 -21.09
C LEU A 218 27.54 5.95 -22.13
N GLY A 219 28.71 6.01 -22.79
CA GLY A 219 29.14 5.00 -23.75
C GLY A 219 29.27 3.59 -23.18
N ASP A 220 29.60 3.45 -21.90
CA ASP A 220 29.70 2.14 -21.23
C ASP A 220 28.33 1.45 -21.04
N VAL A 221 27.26 2.25 -20.98
CA VAL A 221 25.92 1.82 -20.56
C VAL A 221 24.86 1.89 -21.65
N ARG A 222 25.10 2.54 -22.80
CA ARG A 222 24.14 2.56 -23.92
C ARG A 222 23.72 1.14 -24.34
N GLY A 223 22.43 0.95 -24.58
CA GLY A 223 21.84 -0.34 -24.93
C GLY A 223 21.80 -1.33 -23.76
N LYS A 224 22.01 -0.87 -22.51
CA LYS A 224 22.05 -1.71 -21.31
C LYS A 224 21.10 -1.22 -20.23
N CYS A 225 20.87 -2.09 -19.25
CA CYS A 225 20.11 -1.80 -18.05
C CYS A 225 21.05 -1.86 -16.84
N ILE A 226 21.29 -0.72 -16.19
CA ILE A 226 21.91 -0.70 -14.87
C ILE A 226 20.89 -1.19 -13.86
N VAL A 227 21.23 -2.20 -13.07
CA VAL A 227 20.31 -2.81 -12.10
C VAL A 227 20.82 -2.58 -10.69
N PHE A 228 19.99 -1.93 -9.88
CA PHE A 228 20.17 -1.79 -8.44
C PHE A 228 19.19 -2.71 -7.71
N ILE A 229 19.62 -3.17 -6.54
CA ILE A 229 18.85 -4.03 -5.65
C ILE A 229 19.02 -3.42 -4.27
N ASP A 230 17.95 -2.87 -3.70
CA ASP A 230 18.02 -2.40 -2.32
C ASP A 230 18.14 -3.62 -1.39
N PRO A 231 19.13 -3.63 -0.48
CA PRO A 231 19.21 -4.67 0.53
C PRO A 231 18.02 -4.55 1.50
N GLU A 232 17.32 -5.67 1.76
CA GLU A 232 16.25 -5.77 2.78
C GLU A 232 16.71 -5.39 4.20
#